data_AF-A0A5B8XPI1-F1
#
_entry.id   AF-A0A5B8XPI1-F1
#
_cell.length_a   1.000
_cell.length_b   1.000
_cell.length_c   1.000
_cell.angle_alpha   90.00
_cell.angle_beta   90.00
_cell.angle_gamma   90.00
#
_symmetry.space_group_name_H-M   'P 1'
#
loop_
_entity.id
_entity.type
_entity.pdbx_description
1 polymer ?
#
loop_
_entity_poly.entity_id
_entity_poly.type
_entity_poly.pdbx_seq_one_letter_code
_entity_poly.pdbx_strand_id
1 'polypeptide(L)'
;MKTLQFAIVAAAMSLSAQASAQYVFSCYPPTEHAIGPTAPNVLMMLDMSGSMNQDSGEDILGDSDEETKYEVARFAIGDVANSIYDPGACPGNCDDVRLGLAYFPGGSNAPFAYSAETVGEDSAPDVITWLANNGPNGRTPTGEAARYIRDTNELRDSSRPNIAILISDGEPSDNGSTAASNQARNTVDFLCDANRRTNNPQVTTYVVGFGAGSNENINSAFAAAGGTGHCCQGASAPCDPADQVDICNVDVSTLFSSTTTSGCGSNDCVNAVGGGLSCTGSIEANGSDIKDELLSIVTGSSCIFELDIPPGYPNPEADADPDATEVKIFHSVFGAEIPIPPVGSGDTLPDELESRGMSETAADEYEDEGWEFTGASRRFVKLSDRLCEDIQTSQITKVTTEIACACTLVGQPCTYDYENGAYTPSQLDRMRCSQGVYICVGSTDVCDPTSGKMPEICNGLDDDCDGTSDNMSDSWDKAEFMGMSLPPEHAGLDCAQRDVCVCPGGARDDHEGTDFATYLDGWDPACSCGEGLGY
;
A
#
# COMPACT_ATOMS: atom_id res chain seq x y z
N MET A 1 -29.04 62.83 33.31
CA MET A 1 -27.64 63.31 33.35
C MET A 1 -26.75 62.21 32.80
N LYS A 2 -25.95 62.55 31.78
CA LYS A 2 -24.69 61.95 31.30
C LYS A 2 -24.63 60.43 31.05
N THR A 3 -24.73 59.98 29.80
CA THR A 3 -23.63 59.59 28.87
C THR A 3 -22.83 58.37 29.33
N LEU A 4 -22.86 57.28 28.56
CA LEU A 4 -21.68 56.51 28.19
C LEU A 4 -21.94 55.81 26.83
N GLN A 5 -21.06 56.09 25.87
CA GLN A 5 -21.09 55.60 24.49
C GLN A 5 -20.70 54.11 24.45
N PHE A 6 -21.46 53.31 23.69
CA PHE A 6 -21.02 52.00 23.23
C PHE A 6 -20.20 52.18 21.95
N ALA A 7 -18.90 51.92 22.04
CA ALA A 7 -18.05 51.71 20.87
C ALA A 7 -18.13 50.24 20.48
N ILE A 8 -18.83 49.93 19.38
CA ILE A 8 -18.75 48.63 18.72
C ILE A 8 -17.52 48.69 17.82
N VAL A 9 -16.47 47.96 18.20
CA VAL A 9 -15.30 47.73 17.36
C VAL A 9 -15.72 46.72 16.28
N ALA A 10 -15.83 47.19 15.04
CA ALA A 10 -15.95 46.33 13.87
C ALA A 10 -14.62 45.60 13.67
N ALA A 11 -14.56 44.32 14.03
CA ALA A 11 -13.49 43.44 13.61
C ALA A 11 -13.77 43.05 12.16
N ALA A 12 -13.10 43.74 11.23
CA ALA A 12 -13.00 43.30 9.85
C ALA A 12 -12.22 41.97 9.84
N MET A 13 -12.94 40.86 9.67
CA MET A 13 -12.32 39.59 9.28
C MET A 13 -11.93 39.71 7.81
N SER A 14 -10.69 40.11 7.56
CA SER A 14 -10.02 39.82 6.30
C SER A 14 -9.79 38.30 6.25
N LEU A 15 -10.65 37.56 5.55
CA LEU A 15 -10.27 36.24 5.06
C LEU A 15 -9.16 36.46 4.03
N SER A 16 -7.91 36.27 4.44
CA SER A 16 -6.85 35.98 3.50
C SER A 16 -7.17 34.61 2.91
N ALA A 17 -7.60 34.57 1.65
CA ALA A 17 -7.51 33.36 0.84
C ALA A 17 -6.05 32.91 0.88
N GLN A 18 -5.77 31.83 1.61
CA GLN A 18 -4.50 31.14 1.46
C GLN A 18 -4.50 30.60 0.04
N ALA A 19 -3.61 31.14 -0.80
CA ALA A 19 -3.24 30.49 -2.04
C ALA A 19 -2.70 29.10 -1.66
N SER A 20 -3.55 28.08 -1.82
CA SER A 20 -3.13 26.69 -1.81
C SER A 20 -2.09 26.56 -2.92
N ALA A 21 -0.87 26.15 -2.55
CA ALA A 21 0.14 25.80 -3.53
C ALA A 21 -0.48 24.76 -4.47
N GLN A 22 -0.69 25.14 -5.73
CA GLN A 22 -1.10 24.23 -6.79
C GLN A 22 0.11 23.31 -7.04
N TYR A 23 0.08 22.12 -6.46
CA TYR A 23 1.07 21.10 -6.73
C TYR A 23 0.80 20.54 -8.13
N VAL A 24 1.76 20.72 -9.04
CA VAL A 24 1.73 20.08 -10.36
C VAL A 24 2.48 18.75 -10.19
N PHE A 25 1.75 17.66 -9.96
CA PHE A 25 2.35 16.33 -9.89
C PHE A 25 2.40 15.75 -11.31
N SER A 26 3.58 15.80 -11.93
CA SER A 26 3.98 14.82 -12.94
C SER A 26 4.54 13.60 -12.22
N CYS A 27 4.36 12.37 -12.72
CA CYS A 27 4.98 11.16 -12.17
C CYS A 27 6.44 11.45 -11.78
N TYR A 28 6.80 11.10 -10.55
CA TYR A 28 8.19 11.23 -10.13
C TYR A 28 9.03 10.25 -10.96
N PRO A 29 10.31 10.56 -11.26
CA PRO A 29 11.12 9.68 -12.10
C PRO A 29 11.10 8.22 -11.63
N PRO A 30 10.95 7.27 -12.57
CA PRO A 30 10.93 5.85 -12.24
C PRO A 30 12.18 5.39 -11.51
N THR A 31 11.97 4.56 -10.49
CA THR A 31 13.03 3.77 -9.88
C THR A 31 13.12 2.43 -10.59
N GLU A 32 14.23 2.19 -11.26
CA GLU A 32 14.49 0.91 -11.92
C GLU A 32 15.10 -0.10 -10.95
N HIS A 33 14.43 -1.25 -10.82
CA HIS A 33 14.91 -2.41 -10.11
C HIS A 33 15.38 -3.44 -11.12
N ALA A 34 16.70 -3.55 -11.25
CA ALA A 34 17.31 -4.62 -12.03
C ALA A 34 17.14 -5.93 -11.26
N ILE A 35 16.24 -6.78 -11.74
CA ILE A 35 16.06 -8.14 -11.26
C ILE A 35 17.03 -9.04 -12.02
N GLY A 36 18.02 -9.52 -11.29
CA GLY A 36 18.98 -10.51 -11.76
C GLY A 36 18.70 -11.88 -11.13
N PRO A 37 19.22 -12.96 -11.73
CA PRO A 37 19.03 -14.35 -11.29
C PRO A 37 19.77 -14.71 -9.97
N THR A 38 19.94 -13.76 -9.04
CA THR A 38 20.74 -13.98 -7.83
C THR A 38 19.84 -14.46 -6.70
N ALA A 39 19.83 -15.77 -6.47
CA ALA A 39 19.14 -16.44 -5.38
C ALA A 39 19.23 -15.66 -4.05
N PRO A 40 18.11 -15.42 -3.34
CA PRO A 40 18.11 -14.74 -2.06
C PRO A 40 18.90 -15.55 -1.02
N ASN A 41 19.41 -14.84 -0.01
CA ASN A 41 19.90 -15.48 1.21
C ASN A 41 18.73 -15.72 2.14
N VAL A 42 18.41 -16.97 2.44
CA VAL A 42 17.38 -17.34 3.42
C VAL A 42 18.02 -18.04 4.60
N LEU A 43 17.83 -17.49 5.79
CA LEU A 43 18.20 -18.13 7.05
C LEU A 43 16.94 -18.64 7.77
N MET A 44 16.78 -19.96 7.86
CA MET A 44 15.77 -20.56 8.72
C MET A 44 16.28 -20.60 10.16
N MET A 45 15.55 -19.99 11.09
CA MET A 45 15.84 -19.93 12.51
C MET A 45 14.82 -20.80 13.25
N LEU A 46 15.23 -22.02 13.59
CA LEU A 46 14.36 -23.06 14.15
C LEU A 46 14.39 -23.08 15.69
N ASP A 47 13.21 -23.02 16.30
CA ASP A 47 13.02 -23.33 17.72
C ASP A 47 13.25 -24.82 17.99
N MET A 48 14.11 -25.07 18.98
CA MET A 48 14.54 -26.37 19.49
C MET A 48 14.23 -26.48 20.98
N SER A 49 13.29 -25.69 21.50
CA SER A 49 12.89 -25.70 22.90
C SER A 49 12.20 -27.02 23.29
N GLY A 50 12.15 -27.33 24.58
CA GLY A 50 11.58 -28.59 25.06
C GLY A 50 10.11 -28.82 24.67
N SER A 51 9.34 -27.77 24.35
CA SER A 51 7.96 -27.89 23.85
C SER A 51 7.88 -28.52 22.47
N MET A 52 8.94 -28.41 21.67
CA MET A 52 9.02 -29.05 20.35
C MET A 52 9.09 -30.59 20.40
N ASN A 53 9.37 -31.18 21.58
CA ASN A 53 9.25 -32.64 21.81
C ASN A 53 7.82 -33.08 22.16
N GLN A 54 6.88 -32.14 22.27
CA GLN A 54 5.49 -32.48 22.53
C GLN A 54 4.82 -32.94 21.25
N ASP A 55 3.70 -33.62 21.46
CA ASP A 55 2.82 -34.09 20.41
C ASP A 55 2.37 -32.92 19.51
N SER A 56 2.43 -33.12 18.20
CA SER A 56 1.90 -32.18 17.22
C SER A 56 0.40 -32.35 17.02
N GLY A 57 -0.16 -33.52 17.36
CA GLY A 57 -1.53 -33.91 17.01
C GLY A 57 -1.71 -34.36 15.56
N GLU A 58 -0.62 -34.56 14.82
CA GLU A 58 -0.60 -34.95 13.41
C GLU A 58 0.10 -36.30 13.22
N ASP A 59 -0.41 -37.13 12.31
CA ASP A 59 0.19 -38.40 11.83
C ASP A 59 0.63 -38.22 10.38
N ILE A 60 1.78 -37.56 10.19
CA ILE A 60 2.35 -37.23 8.88
C ILE A 60 3.02 -38.44 8.20
N LEU A 61 3.38 -39.48 8.96
CA LEU A 61 3.93 -40.73 8.39
C LEU A 61 2.84 -41.77 8.06
N GLY A 62 1.60 -41.54 8.47
CA GLY A 62 0.45 -42.42 8.22
C GLY A 62 0.56 -43.76 8.94
N ASP A 63 1.29 -43.81 10.06
CA ASP A 63 1.57 -45.02 10.82
C ASP A 63 0.75 -45.13 12.12
N SER A 64 -0.20 -44.22 12.31
CA SER A 64 -1.11 -44.11 13.46
C SER A 64 -0.46 -43.70 14.78
N ASP A 65 0.78 -43.26 14.76
CA ASP A 65 1.44 -42.56 15.87
C ASP A 65 1.52 -41.06 15.55
N GLU A 66 1.19 -40.19 16.51
CA GLU A 66 1.29 -38.74 16.30
C GLU A 66 2.76 -38.30 16.42
N GLU A 67 3.28 -37.57 15.43
CA GLU A 67 4.65 -37.07 15.45
C GLU A 67 4.83 -35.91 16.44
N THR A 68 6.06 -35.75 16.93
CA THR A 68 6.41 -34.54 17.68
C THR A 68 6.42 -33.32 16.76
N LYS A 69 6.22 -32.14 17.36
CA LYS A 69 6.29 -30.87 16.64
C LYS A 69 7.61 -30.67 15.88
N TYR A 70 8.72 -31.08 16.49
CA TYR A 70 10.02 -31.08 15.84
C TYR A 70 10.10 -32.04 14.66
N GLU A 71 9.51 -33.23 14.75
CA GLU A 71 9.48 -34.18 13.66
C GLU A 71 8.75 -33.61 12.44
N VAL A 72 7.61 -32.97 12.67
CA VAL A 72 6.88 -32.27 11.60
C VAL A 72 7.72 -31.13 11.00
N ALA A 73 8.28 -30.25 11.84
CA ALA A 73 9.11 -29.13 11.39
C ALA A 73 10.34 -29.58 10.60
N ARG A 74 11.05 -30.63 11.04
CA ARG A 74 12.21 -31.15 10.31
C ARG A 74 11.85 -31.73 8.95
N PHE A 75 10.69 -32.40 8.84
CA PHE A 75 10.27 -33.00 7.56
C PHE A 75 9.86 -31.89 6.59
N ALA A 76 9.14 -30.87 7.07
CA ALA A 76 8.79 -29.70 6.27
C ALA A 76 10.01 -28.92 5.78
N ILE A 77 10.95 -28.61 6.69
CA ILE A 77 12.20 -27.91 6.32
C ILE A 77 13.03 -28.77 5.37
N GLY A 78 13.12 -30.08 5.61
CA GLY A 78 13.85 -31.00 4.73
C GLY A 78 13.24 -31.07 3.34
N ASP A 79 11.92 -31.07 3.23
CA ASP A 79 11.21 -31.04 1.96
C ASP A 79 11.41 -29.72 1.22
N VAL A 80 11.34 -28.58 1.91
CA VAL A 80 11.63 -27.26 1.33
C VAL A 80 13.08 -27.19 0.85
N ALA A 81 14.03 -27.63 1.68
CA ALA A 81 15.44 -27.69 1.31
C ALA A 81 15.68 -28.56 0.08
N ASN A 82 15.01 -29.70 -0.06
CA ASN A 82 15.09 -30.53 -1.27
C ASN A 82 14.40 -29.88 -2.49
N SER A 83 13.36 -29.07 -2.27
CA SER A 83 12.57 -28.48 -3.36
C SER A 83 13.27 -27.30 -4.02
N ILE A 84 14.15 -26.61 -3.29
CA ILE A 84 14.91 -25.43 -3.74
C ILE A 84 16.37 -25.74 -4.11
N TYR A 85 16.75 -27.02 -4.05
CA TYR A 85 18.13 -27.50 -4.22
C TYR A 85 18.36 -28.08 -5.62
N ASP A 86 19.38 -27.59 -6.32
CA ASP A 86 19.85 -28.15 -7.61
C ASP A 86 21.28 -28.71 -7.48
N PRO A 87 21.46 -30.05 -7.42
CA PRO A 87 22.76 -30.66 -7.16
C PRO A 87 23.76 -30.50 -8.31
N GLY A 88 24.91 -29.87 -8.07
CA GLY A 88 26.07 -30.01 -8.98
C GLY A 88 27.07 -28.86 -8.98
N ALA A 89 28.17 -29.05 -9.73
CA ALA A 89 29.17 -28.00 -9.94
C ALA A 89 28.69 -27.03 -11.04
N CYS A 90 27.77 -26.12 -10.74
CA CYS A 90 27.42 -25.07 -11.70
C CYS A 90 28.47 -23.95 -11.66
N PRO A 91 28.84 -23.38 -12.82
CA PRO A 91 29.78 -22.26 -12.91
C PRO A 91 29.11 -20.92 -12.53
N GLY A 92 28.38 -20.87 -11.42
CA GLY A 92 27.56 -19.77 -10.90
C GLY A 92 26.26 -20.30 -10.26
N ASN A 93 25.82 -19.69 -9.12
CA ASN A 93 24.68 -20.04 -8.24
C ASN A 93 23.64 -21.00 -8.88
N CYS A 94 23.51 -22.21 -8.31
CA CYS A 94 22.65 -23.29 -8.82
C CYS A 94 21.29 -23.29 -8.12
N ASP A 95 21.29 -23.05 -6.80
CA ASP A 95 20.09 -23.17 -5.99
C ASP A 95 19.18 -21.96 -6.24
N ASP A 96 17.87 -22.21 -6.27
CA ASP A 96 16.88 -21.13 -6.36
C ASP A 96 16.96 -20.20 -5.15
N VAL A 97 17.43 -20.74 -4.02
CA VAL A 97 17.66 -20.03 -2.76
C VAL A 97 18.93 -20.52 -2.10
N ARG A 98 19.74 -19.58 -1.61
CA ARG A 98 20.84 -19.92 -0.69
C ARG A 98 20.28 -20.12 0.69
N LEU A 99 20.11 -21.38 1.08
CA LEU A 99 19.54 -21.76 2.35
C LEU A 99 20.64 -21.85 3.42
N GLY A 100 20.34 -21.36 4.62
CA GLY A 100 21.07 -21.67 5.85
C GLY A 100 20.12 -22.07 6.96
N LEU A 101 20.66 -22.76 7.96
CA LEU A 101 19.91 -23.19 9.14
C LEU A 101 20.61 -22.68 10.40
N ALA A 102 19.87 -21.95 11.22
CA ALA A 102 20.24 -21.64 12.59
C ALA A 102 19.15 -22.18 13.54
N TYR A 103 19.51 -22.33 14.80
CA TYR A 103 18.61 -22.90 15.80
C TYR A 103 18.80 -22.25 17.17
N PHE A 104 17.75 -22.30 17.98
CA PHE A 104 17.74 -21.82 19.35
C PHE A 104 16.80 -22.68 20.21
N PRO A 105 17.12 -22.98 21.47
CA PRO A 105 18.37 -22.68 22.16
C PRO A 105 19.48 -23.67 21.73
N GLY A 106 20.74 -23.31 21.98
CA GLY A 106 21.87 -24.26 21.80
C GLY A 106 21.96 -25.37 22.85
N GLY A 107 20.90 -25.60 23.62
CA GLY A 107 20.80 -26.62 24.65
C GLY A 107 20.21 -26.12 25.97
N SER A 108 20.11 -27.02 26.94
CA SER A 108 19.35 -26.82 28.19
C SER A 108 19.80 -25.64 29.06
N ASN A 109 21.04 -25.17 28.88
CA ASN A 109 21.62 -24.03 29.59
C ASN A 109 22.24 -22.95 28.67
N ALA A 110 22.07 -23.07 27.36
CA ALA A 110 22.66 -22.14 26.41
C ALA A 110 21.56 -21.20 25.91
N PRO A 111 21.48 -19.94 26.39
CA PRO A 111 20.45 -19.01 25.93
C PRO A 111 20.69 -18.51 24.50
N PHE A 112 21.73 -18.98 23.80
CA PHE A 112 22.15 -18.44 22.51
C PHE A 112 21.54 -19.22 21.35
N ALA A 113 21.40 -18.53 20.22
CA ALA A 113 21.19 -19.13 18.92
C ALA A 113 22.55 -19.49 18.27
N TYR A 114 22.57 -20.55 17.47
CA TYR A 114 23.76 -21.07 16.81
C TYR A 114 23.49 -21.36 15.33
N SER A 115 24.52 -21.22 14.49
CA SER A 115 24.49 -21.75 13.13
C SER A 115 24.57 -23.27 13.19
N ALA A 116 23.61 -23.95 12.55
CA ALA A 116 23.69 -25.37 12.22
C ALA A 116 24.35 -25.56 10.86
N GLU A 117 23.93 -24.74 9.88
CA GLU A 117 24.49 -24.67 8.55
C GLU A 117 24.53 -23.21 8.07
N THR A 118 25.59 -22.83 7.37
CA THR A 118 25.76 -21.46 6.89
C THR A 118 24.91 -21.21 5.65
N VAL A 119 24.46 -19.96 5.47
CA VAL A 119 23.70 -19.58 4.27
C VAL A 119 24.58 -19.71 3.02
N GLY A 120 24.23 -20.67 2.17
CA GLY A 120 25.08 -21.10 1.07
C GLY A 120 24.32 -21.86 0.00
N GLU A 121 25.04 -22.14 -1.08
CA GLU A 121 24.63 -23.10 -2.10
C GLU A 121 24.94 -24.51 -1.60
N ASP A 122 24.27 -25.51 -2.17
CA ASP A 122 24.43 -26.93 -1.89
C ASP A 122 24.23 -27.31 -0.41
N SER A 123 23.45 -26.51 0.34
CA SER A 123 23.33 -26.68 1.80
C SER A 123 22.28 -27.73 2.21
N ALA A 124 21.36 -28.11 1.30
CA ALA A 124 20.25 -29.01 1.62
C ALA A 124 20.69 -30.35 2.24
N PRO A 125 21.72 -31.07 1.74
CA PRO A 125 22.16 -32.33 2.36
C PRO A 125 22.64 -32.16 3.80
N ASP A 126 23.35 -31.07 4.10
CA ASP A 126 23.88 -30.78 5.43
C ASP A 126 22.77 -30.33 6.39
N VAL A 127 21.84 -29.50 5.92
CA VAL A 127 20.61 -29.11 6.64
C VAL A 127 19.81 -30.35 7.05
N ILE A 128 19.49 -31.23 6.09
CA ILE A 128 18.70 -32.45 6.32
C ILE A 128 19.43 -33.39 7.29
N THR A 129 20.73 -33.56 7.10
CA THR A 129 21.55 -34.42 7.98
C THR A 129 21.58 -33.87 9.40
N TRP A 130 21.70 -32.55 9.56
CA TRP A 130 21.70 -31.93 10.88
C TRP A 130 20.35 -32.14 11.59
N LEU A 131 19.24 -31.89 10.89
CA LEU A 131 17.89 -32.08 11.42
C LEU A 131 17.62 -33.54 11.85
N ALA A 132 18.14 -34.52 11.12
CA ALA A 132 17.98 -35.92 11.48
C ALA A 132 18.74 -36.33 12.76
N ASN A 133 19.82 -35.63 13.11
CA ASN A 133 20.75 -36.02 14.17
C ASN A 133 20.65 -35.18 15.46
N ASN A 134 19.84 -34.13 15.44
CA ASN A 134 19.61 -33.26 16.59
C ASN A 134 18.18 -33.40 17.10
N GLY A 135 17.96 -32.97 18.34
CA GLY A 135 16.65 -33.04 18.97
C GLY A 135 16.46 -31.89 19.95
N PRO A 136 15.22 -31.43 20.12
CA PRO A 136 14.95 -30.22 20.86
C PRO A 136 15.12 -30.46 22.35
N ASN A 137 15.67 -29.46 23.03
CA ASN A 137 15.79 -29.41 24.47
C ASN A 137 16.03 -27.97 24.94
N GLY A 138 15.50 -27.61 26.11
CA GLY A 138 15.75 -26.32 26.74
C GLY A 138 14.55 -25.38 26.68
N ARG A 139 14.84 -24.08 26.72
CA ARG A 139 13.86 -22.99 26.76
C ARG A 139 13.74 -22.28 25.41
N THR A 140 12.99 -21.20 25.31
CA THR A 140 12.65 -20.53 24.04
C THR A 140 13.22 -19.10 23.99
N PRO A 141 14.55 -18.89 23.93
CA PRO A 141 15.14 -17.56 23.99
C PRO A 141 15.01 -16.80 22.65
N THR A 142 13.79 -16.44 22.27
CA THR A 142 13.49 -15.76 20.98
C THR A 142 14.22 -14.44 20.81
N GLY A 143 14.54 -13.73 21.90
CA GLY A 143 15.31 -12.50 21.84
C GLY A 143 16.73 -12.74 21.32
N GLU A 144 17.35 -13.86 21.70
CA GLU A 144 18.68 -14.23 21.22
C GLU A 144 18.65 -14.77 19.79
N ALA A 145 17.55 -15.40 19.36
CA ALA A 145 17.30 -15.76 17.97
C ALA A 145 17.24 -14.51 17.08
N ALA A 146 16.45 -13.50 17.46
CA ALA A 146 16.38 -12.23 16.75
C ALA A 146 17.71 -11.47 16.77
N ARG A 147 18.45 -11.52 17.88
CA ARG A 147 19.80 -10.94 17.96
C ARG A 147 20.74 -11.59 16.95
N TYR A 148 20.67 -12.91 16.79
CA TYR A 148 21.47 -13.62 15.79
C TYR A 148 21.12 -13.19 14.36
N ILE A 149 19.83 -13.12 14.02
CA ILE A 149 19.35 -12.62 12.72
C ILE A 149 19.89 -11.20 12.45
N ARG A 150 19.82 -10.32 13.45
CA ARG A 150 20.35 -8.95 13.36
C ARG A 150 21.87 -8.91 13.22
N ASP A 151 22.61 -9.80 13.87
CA ASP A 151 24.07 -9.69 13.95
C ASP A 151 24.82 -10.51 12.90
N THR A 152 24.23 -11.58 12.36
CA THR A 152 24.92 -12.51 11.45
C THR A 152 25.47 -11.79 10.21
N ASN A 153 26.61 -12.27 9.72
CA ASN A 153 27.20 -11.78 8.47
C ASN A 153 26.60 -12.48 7.24
N GLU A 154 25.91 -13.60 7.43
CA GLU A 154 25.24 -14.36 6.38
C GLU A 154 24.14 -13.53 5.70
N LEU A 155 23.50 -12.62 6.44
CA LEU A 155 22.41 -11.76 5.99
C LEU A 155 22.87 -10.30 5.79
N ARG A 156 24.09 -10.11 5.26
CA ARG A 156 24.67 -8.78 4.96
C ARG A 156 25.13 -8.62 3.51
N ASP A 157 24.69 -9.52 2.63
CA ASP A 157 25.05 -9.46 1.21
C ASP A 157 24.17 -8.41 0.52
N SER A 158 24.76 -7.29 0.11
CA SER A 158 24.02 -6.21 -0.56
C SER A 158 23.72 -6.49 -2.04
N SER A 159 24.20 -7.61 -2.58
CA SER A 159 23.94 -8.00 -3.97
C SER A 159 22.67 -8.83 -4.15
N ARG A 160 22.00 -9.21 -3.06
CA ARG A 160 20.80 -10.05 -3.07
C ARG A 160 19.88 -9.74 -1.88
N PRO A 161 18.60 -10.12 -1.94
CA PRO A 161 17.70 -10.06 -0.79
C PRO A 161 18.22 -10.92 0.37
N ASN A 162 17.99 -10.47 1.61
CA ASN A 162 18.33 -11.21 2.82
C ASN A 162 17.07 -11.41 3.65
N ILE A 163 16.71 -12.67 3.86
CA ILE A 163 15.46 -13.08 4.51
C ILE A 163 15.79 -13.98 5.71
N ALA A 164 15.03 -13.81 6.78
CA ALA A 164 15.02 -14.72 7.91
C ALA A 164 13.62 -15.31 8.10
N ILE A 165 13.56 -16.57 8.50
CA ILE A 165 12.31 -17.26 8.84
C ILE A 165 12.43 -17.76 10.27
N LEU A 166 11.73 -17.12 11.21
CA LEU A 166 11.71 -17.52 12.62
C LEU A 166 10.57 -18.50 12.86
N ILE A 167 10.89 -19.74 13.21
CA ILE A 167 9.91 -20.81 13.45
C ILE A 167 9.88 -21.09 14.95
N SER A 168 8.72 -21.01 15.61
CA SER A 168 8.57 -21.29 17.05
C SER A 168 7.19 -21.84 17.42
N ASP A 169 7.14 -22.73 18.41
CA ASP A 169 5.91 -23.40 18.87
C ASP A 169 5.34 -22.86 20.19
N GLY A 170 5.94 -21.81 20.73
CA GLY A 170 5.67 -21.42 22.10
C GLY A 170 6.17 -20.04 22.49
N GLU A 171 5.82 -19.68 23.72
CA GLU A 171 6.11 -18.37 24.29
C GLU A 171 7.62 -18.17 24.60
N PRO A 172 8.16 -16.96 24.38
CA PRO A 172 9.53 -16.62 24.77
C PRO A 172 9.90 -16.96 26.23
N SER A 173 11.05 -17.60 26.44
CA SER A 173 11.55 -17.96 27.78
C SER A 173 13.08 -18.10 27.86
N ASP A 174 13.70 -17.80 29.00
CA ASP A 174 15.17 -17.92 29.19
C ASP A 174 15.62 -18.51 30.53
N ASN A 175 16.92 -18.80 30.65
CA ASN A 175 17.53 -19.40 31.85
C ASN A 175 18.10 -18.32 32.78
N GLY A 176 17.21 -17.64 33.50
CA GLY A 176 17.59 -16.60 34.45
C GLY A 176 16.35 -15.88 34.94
N SER A 177 16.52 -14.92 35.85
CA SER A 177 15.43 -14.07 36.34
C SER A 177 14.93 -13.05 35.32
N THR A 178 15.16 -13.26 34.02
CA THR A 178 14.69 -12.37 32.97
C THR A 178 13.27 -12.76 32.61
N ALA A 179 12.42 -11.75 32.59
CA ALA A 179 11.02 -11.91 32.30
C ALA A 179 10.81 -12.43 30.86
N ALA A 180 9.83 -13.32 30.61
CA ALA A 180 9.37 -13.69 29.26
C ALA A 180 9.04 -12.44 28.44
N SER A 181 8.50 -11.42 29.10
CA SER A 181 8.28 -10.09 28.52
C SER A 181 9.56 -9.42 28.03
N ASN A 182 10.70 -9.60 28.71
CA ASN A 182 11.96 -9.01 28.25
C ASN A 182 12.48 -9.70 26.99
N GLN A 183 12.32 -11.03 26.88
CA GLN A 183 12.68 -11.75 25.65
C GLN A 183 11.81 -11.28 24.48
N ALA A 184 10.49 -11.16 24.67
CA ALA A 184 9.59 -10.64 23.63
C ALA A 184 9.93 -9.20 23.21
N ARG A 185 10.24 -8.31 24.17
CA ARG A 185 10.67 -6.93 23.89
C ARG A 185 11.98 -6.89 23.10
N ASN A 186 12.97 -7.69 23.50
CA ASN A 186 14.24 -7.79 22.80
C ASN A 186 14.06 -8.34 21.38
N THR A 187 13.15 -9.31 21.18
CA THR A 187 12.81 -9.80 19.85
C THR A 187 12.32 -8.68 18.95
N VAL A 188 11.32 -7.90 19.39
CA VAL A 188 10.83 -6.74 18.60
C VAL A 188 11.96 -5.76 18.30
N ASP A 189 12.74 -5.36 19.31
CA ASP A 189 13.83 -4.38 19.16
C ASP A 189 14.87 -4.84 18.12
N PHE A 190 15.33 -6.09 18.21
CA PHE A 190 16.34 -6.62 17.30
C PHE A 190 15.83 -6.89 15.89
N LEU A 191 14.57 -7.29 15.73
CA LEU A 191 13.97 -7.45 14.40
C LEU A 191 13.75 -6.08 13.74
N CYS A 192 13.31 -5.07 14.51
CA CYS A 192 13.23 -3.69 14.05
C CYS A 192 14.61 -3.17 13.60
N ASP A 193 15.66 -3.41 14.38
CA ASP A 193 17.04 -3.07 14.00
C ASP A 193 17.47 -3.77 12.71
N ALA A 194 17.13 -5.06 12.54
CA ALA A 194 17.50 -5.86 11.38
C ALA A 194 16.77 -5.42 10.11
N ASN A 195 15.48 -5.08 10.24
CA ASN A 195 14.64 -4.57 9.17
C ASN A 195 15.02 -3.12 8.79
N ARG A 196 15.48 -2.30 9.72
CA ARG A 196 15.77 -0.85 9.49
C ARG A 196 17.22 -0.50 9.29
N ARG A 197 18.07 -1.48 8.94
CA ARG A 197 19.50 -1.22 8.77
C ARG A 197 19.72 -0.17 7.68
N THR A 198 20.44 0.90 8.03
CA THR A 198 20.80 1.98 7.08
C THR A 198 22.19 1.82 6.47
N ASN A 199 23.08 1.09 7.15
CA ASN A 199 24.49 0.88 6.73
C ASN A 199 24.79 -0.54 6.26
N ASN A 200 23.79 -1.43 6.31
CA ASN A 200 23.83 -2.80 5.82
C ASN A 200 22.47 -3.09 5.16
N PRO A 201 22.37 -4.14 4.32
CA PRO A 201 21.09 -4.58 3.78
C PRO A 201 20.08 -4.88 4.89
N GLN A 202 18.83 -4.48 4.64
CA GLN A 202 17.68 -4.80 5.49
C GLN A 202 17.43 -6.30 5.47
N VAL A 203 16.92 -6.83 6.58
CA VAL A 203 16.52 -8.23 6.70
C VAL A 203 15.03 -8.31 6.95
N THR A 204 14.31 -8.85 5.98
CA THR A 204 12.90 -9.18 6.11
C THR A 204 12.76 -10.46 6.91
N THR A 205 11.99 -10.44 8.00
CA THR A 205 11.83 -11.60 8.89
C THR A 205 10.39 -12.07 8.92
N TYR A 206 10.15 -13.27 8.39
CA TYR A 206 8.88 -14.00 8.52
C TYR A 206 8.84 -14.73 9.86
N VAL A 207 7.67 -14.83 10.47
CA VAL A 207 7.48 -15.55 11.72
C VAL A 207 6.41 -16.62 11.52
N VAL A 208 6.81 -17.87 11.74
CA VAL A 208 5.96 -19.05 11.62
C VAL A 208 5.70 -19.59 13.02
N GLY A 209 4.45 -19.46 13.46
CA GLY A 209 3.94 -20.10 14.67
C GLY A 209 3.57 -21.54 14.38
N PHE A 210 3.92 -22.45 15.29
CA PHE A 210 3.74 -23.89 15.08
C PHE A 210 2.91 -24.58 16.17
N GLY A 211 1.76 -25.13 15.77
CA GLY A 211 0.89 -25.97 16.61
C GLY A 211 0.15 -25.23 17.74
N ALA A 212 -0.66 -25.96 18.52
CA ALA A 212 -1.62 -25.42 19.50
C ALA A 212 -1.02 -24.66 20.73
N GLY A 213 0.29 -24.39 20.73
CA GLY A 213 0.99 -23.61 21.75
C GLY A 213 1.56 -22.28 21.24
N SER A 214 1.44 -21.98 19.94
CA SER A 214 1.88 -20.72 19.37
C SER A 214 1.02 -19.57 19.87
N ASN A 215 1.64 -18.41 20.07
CA ASN A 215 0.93 -17.20 20.42
C ASN A 215 0.90 -16.26 19.22
N GLU A 216 -0.12 -16.43 18.39
CA GLU A 216 -0.32 -15.66 17.16
C GLU A 216 -0.17 -14.15 17.37
N ASN A 217 -0.73 -13.60 18.45
CA ASN A 217 -0.62 -12.16 18.72
C ASN A 217 0.84 -11.70 18.92
N ILE A 218 1.65 -12.51 19.59
CA ILE A 218 3.07 -12.21 19.82
C ILE A 218 3.87 -12.46 18.55
N ASN A 219 3.63 -13.57 17.87
CA ASN A 219 4.27 -13.92 16.60
C ASN A 219 4.01 -12.84 15.55
N SER A 220 2.78 -12.35 15.44
CA SER A 220 2.40 -11.27 14.54
C SER A 220 3.04 -9.94 14.91
N ALA A 221 3.28 -9.67 16.20
CA ALA A 221 4.08 -8.51 16.60
C ALA A 221 5.55 -8.66 16.17
N PHE A 222 6.11 -9.87 16.23
CA PHE A 222 7.46 -10.15 15.74
C PHE A 222 7.54 -10.04 14.22
N ALA A 223 6.54 -10.55 13.49
CA ALA A 223 6.43 -10.40 12.04
C ALA A 223 6.32 -8.93 11.63
N ALA A 224 5.49 -8.14 12.33
CA ALA A 224 5.40 -6.71 12.11
C ALA A 224 6.74 -5.98 12.36
N ALA A 225 7.46 -6.35 13.41
CA ALA A 225 8.81 -5.82 13.65
C ALA A 225 9.81 -6.23 12.55
N GLY A 226 9.68 -7.47 12.07
CA GLY A 226 10.45 -8.07 10.98
C GLY A 226 10.11 -7.55 9.58
N GLY A 227 9.06 -6.74 9.43
CA GLY A 227 8.63 -6.13 8.17
C GLY A 227 7.66 -6.97 7.33
N THR A 228 7.16 -8.09 7.84
CA THR A 228 6.19 -8.97 7.13
C THR A 228 4.78 -8.86 7.68
N GLY A 229 4.51 -7.82 8.48
CA GLY A 229 3.24 -7.58 9.12
C GLY A 229 3.06 -6.12 9.51
N HIS A 230 1.95 -5.82 10.18
CA HIS A 230 1.68 -4.49 10.74
C HIS A 230 0.89 -4.60 12.03
N CYS A 231 0.89 -3.54 12.84
CA CYS A 231 0.05 -3.43 14.02
C CYS A 231 -1.00 -2.33 13.86
N CYS A 232 -2.06 -2.41 14.65
CA CYS A 232 -3.25 -1.57 14.59
C CYS A 232 -3.58 -1.06 15.98
N GLN A 233 -3.87 0.23 16.12
CA GLN A 233 -4.20 0.85 17.41
C GLN A 233 -5.71 0.97 17.59
N GLY A 234 -6.28 0.26 18.56
CA GLY A 234 -7.72 0.36 18.86
C GLY A 234 -8.65 -0.31 17.84
N ALA A 235 -8.09 -1.01 16.84
CA ALA A 235 -8.77 -1.85 15.88
C ALA A 235 -8.09 -3.23 15.78
N SER A 236 -8.79 -4.25 15.31
CA SER A 236 -8.21 -5.57 15.01
C SER A 236 -7.42 -5.50 13.72
N ALA A 237 -6.23 -6.11 13.68
CA ALA A 237 -5.47 -6.25 12.43
C ALA A 237 -6.10 -7.35 11.53
N PRO A 238 -6.11 -7.17 10.19
CA PRO A 238 -5.69 -5.97 9.46
C PRO A 238 -6.69 -4.81 9.58
N CYS A 239 -6.15 -3.60 9.60
CA CYS A 239 -6.92 -2.36 9.75
C CYS A 239 -6.55 -1.36 8.65
N ASP A 240 -7.37 -0.32 8.50
CA ASP A 240 -7.11 0.77 7.56
C ASP A 240 -5.74 1.43 7.83
N PRO A 241 -5.00 1.88 6.80
CA PRO A 241 -3.69 2.49 6.96
C PRO A 241 -3.63 3.64 7.98
N ALA A 242 -4.72 4.38 8.17
CA ALA A 242 -4.82 5.46 9.15
C ALA A 242 -4.74 4.98 10.62
N ASP A 243 -5.13 3.73 10.89
CA ASP A 243 -5.11 3.10 12.21
C ASP A 243 -3.87 2.21 12.43
N GLN A 244 -3.04 2.06 11.38
CA GLN A 244 -1.83 1.26 11.45
C GLN A 244 -0.75 1.98 12.23
N VAL A 245 -0.09 1.23 13.11
CA VAL A 245 1.00 1.67 13.95
C VAL A 245 2.25 0.87 13.64
N ASP A 246 3.30 1.61 13.37
CA ASP A 246 4.65 1.09 13.28
C ASP A 246 5.16 0.69 14.67
N ILE A 247 5.19 -0.62 14.92
CA ILE A 247 5.61 -1.20 16.21
C ILE A 247 7.03 -0.82 16.60
N CYS A 248 7.91 -0.54 15.64
CA CYS A 248 9.31 -0.19 15.90
C CYS A 248 9.49 1.24 16.41
N ASN A 249 8.46 2.09 16.34
CA ASN A 249 8.43 3.42 16.95
C ASN A 249 7.72 3.43 18.31
N VAL A 250 7.14 2.29 18.72
CA VAL A 250 6.48 2.15 20.02
C VAL A 250 7.53 1.95 21.11
N ASP A 251 7.31 2.54 22.29
CA ASP A 251 8.14 2.26 23.45
C ASP A 251 8.00 0.78 23.83
N VAL A 252 9.01 -0.02 23.47
CA VAL A 252 9.06 -1.48 23.73
C VAL A 252 8.87 -1.81 25.20
N SER A 253 9.15 -0.87 26.13
CA SER A 253 8.91 -1.09 27.56
C SER A 253 7.43 -1.19 27.94
N THR A 254 6.52 -0.87 27.01
CA THR A 254 5.06 -0.91 27.19
C THR A 254 4.38 -2.05 26.40
N LEU A 255 5.09 -2.68 25.46
CA LEU A 255 4.54 -3.67 24.53
C LEU A 255 4.24 -5.03 25.16
N PHE A 256 4.94 -5.45 26.21
CA PHE A 256 4.72 -6.77 26.80
C PHE A 256 4.81 -6.68 28.32
N SER A 257 3.74 -6.98 29.06
CA SER A 257 3.76 -6.97 30.54
C SER A 257 3.55 -8.37 31.10
N SER A 258 4.33 -8.71 32.13
CA SER A 258 4.19 -9.95 32.88
C SER A 258 2.81 -10.11 33.51
N THR A 259 2.15 -11.25 33.27
CA THR A 259 0.99 -11.68 34.05
C THR A 259 1.29 -12.98 34.79
N THR A 260 1.01 -13.03 36.11
CA THR A 260 1.18 -14.25 36.91
C THR A 260 -0.04 -15.15 36.72
N THR A 261 -0.04 -15.95 35.65
CA THR A 261 -1.13 -16.89 35.36
C THR A 261 -0.64 -18.34 35.58
N SER A 262 -1.48 -19.18 36.18
CA SER A 262 -1.18 -20.60 36.37
C SER A 262 -1.21 -21.34 35.03
N GLY A 263 -0.08 -21.88 34.58
CA GLY A 263 0.03 -22.64 33.32
C GLY A 263 1.35 -22.48 32.56
N CYS A 264 2.15 -21.46 32.88
CA CYS A 264 3.41 -21.17 32.21
C CYS A 264 4.61 -21.71 33.02
N GLY A 265 5.64 -22.19 32.34
CA GLY A 265 6.81 -22.85 32.94
C GLY A 265 7.66 -21.96 33.88
N SER A 266 7.43 -20.66 33.86
CA SER A 266 7.99 -19.63 34.76
C SER A 266 6.85 -18.73 35.25
N ASN A 267 6.98 -18.10 36.42
CA ASN A 267 5.95 -17.22 37.03
C ASN A 267 5.70 -15.91 36.26
N ASP A 268 5.87 -15.92 34.95
CA ASP A 268 5.81 -14.79 34.06
C ASP A 268 5.39 -15.27 32.67
N CYS A 269 4.18 -14.89 32.24
CA CYS A 269 3.67 -15.13 30.90
C CYS A 269 3.30 -13.82 30.20
N VAL A 270 3.52 -13.79 28.89
CA VAL A 270 3.13 -12.81 27.89
C VAL A 270 2.09 -13.47 27.02
N ASN A 271 0.86 -12.94 27.08
CA ASN A 271 -0.26 -13.48 26.32
C ASN A 271 -0.88 -12.45 25.36
N ALA A 272 -0.39 -11.21 25.38
CA ALA A 272 -0.94 -10.11 24.60
C ALA A 272 0.12 -9.05 24.33
N VAL A 273 -0.06 -8.35 23.22
CA VAL A 273 0.63 -7.09 22.92
C VAL A 273 -0.08 -5.98 23.69
N GLY A 274 0.70 -5.28 24.52
CA GLY A 274 0.29 -4.14 25.32
C GLY A 274 0.03 -2.89 24.47
N GLY A 275 -0.49 -1.84 25.12
CA GLY A 275 -0.77 -0.57 24.45
C GLY A 275 -2.07 -0.53 23.63
N GLY A 276 -2.86 -1.62 23.62
CA GLY A 276 -4.08 -1.71 22.81
C GLY A 276 -3.82 -1.99 21.32
N LEU A 277 -2.66 -2.60 21.03
CA LEU A 277 -2.24 -2.98 19.70
C LEU A 277 -2.73 -4.39 19.35
N SER A 278 -3.19 -4.56 18.12
CA SER A 278 -3.41 -5.86 17.47
C SER A 278 -2.50 -5.94 16.26
N CYS A 279 -1.79 -7.05 16.07
CA CYS A 279 -0.85 -7.19 14.95
C CYS A 279 -1.24 -8.39 14.07
N THR A 280 -0.82 -8.37 12.81
CA THR A 280 -0.92 -9.51 11.88
C THR A 280 0.41 -9.70 11.16
N GLY A 281 0.53 -10.79 10.40
CA GLY A 281 1.67 -11.10 9.54
C GLY A 281 2.50 -12.30 10.00
N SER A 282 2.15 -12.92 11.13
CA SER A 282 2.63 -14.27 11.40
C SER A 282 1.84 -15.29 10.59
N ILE A 283 2.52 -16.38 10.27
CA ILE A 283 1.93 -17.54 9.63
C ILE A 283 1.74 -18.58 10.73
N GLU A 284 0.49 -18.92 11.02
CA GLU A 284 0.18 -19.92 12.04
C GLU A 284 -0.10 -21.26 11.35
N ALA A 285 0.96 -22.04 11.20
CA ALA A 285 0.88 -23.33 10.55
C ALA A 285 0.49 -24.42 11.55
N ASN A 286 -0.46 -25.25 11.13
CA ASN A 286 -0.64 -26.58 11.71
C ASN A 286 0.43 -27.53 11.12
N GLY A 287 0.49 -28.76 11.60
CA GLY A 287 1.56 -29.66 11.17
C GLY A 287 1.47 -30.11 9.72
N SER A 288 0.28 -30.13 9.10
CA SER A 288 0.13 -30.51 7.69
C SER A 288 0.51 -29.40 6.70
N ASP A 289 0.30 -28.14 7.09
CA ASP A 289 0.36 -27.00 6.15
C ASP A 289 1.68 -26.22 6.23
N ILE A 290 2.53 -26.48 7.25
CA ILE A 290 3.81 -25.78 7.43
C ILE A 290 4.74 -25.90 6.22
N LYS A 291 4.71 -27.01 5.48
CA LYS A 291 5.54 -27.18 4.28
C LYS A 291 5.16 -26.18 3.21
N ASP A 292 3.87 -26.07 2.91
CA ASP A 292 3.36 -25.20 1.85
C ASP A 292 3.58 -23.74 2.21
N GLU A 293 3.44 -23.40 3.50
CA GLU A 293 3.77 -22.06 4.02
C GLU A 293 5.27 -21.73 3.95
N LEU A 294 6.14 -22.67 4.33
CA LEU A 294 7.58 -22.45 4.20
C LEU A 294 8.00 -22.38 2.73
N LEU A 295 7.39 -23.18 1.86
CA LEU A 295 7.65 -23.13 0.44
C LEU A 295 7.17 -21.79 -0.14
N SER A 296 5.98 -21.31 0.20
CA SER A 296 5.46 -20.02 -0.26
C SER A 296 6.35 -18.85 0.17
N ILE A 297 6.93 -18.90 1.38
CA ILE A 297 7.91 -17.91 1.81
C ILE A 297 9.18 -18.04 0.97
N VAL A 298 9.76 -19.23 0.86
CA VAL A 298 11.10 -19.42 0.27
C VAL A 298 11.09 -19.29 -1.25
N THR A 299 10.03 -19.72 -1.94
CA THR A 299 9.83 -19.49 -3.37
C THR A 299 9.20 -18.13 -3.65
N GLY A 300 8.38 -17.55 -2.77
CA GLY A 300 7.77 -16.23 -2.98
C GLY A 300 8.64 -15.03 -2.59
N SER A 301 9.77 -15.24 -1.91
CA SER A 301 10.57 -14.15 -1.34
C SER A 301 11.64 -13.61 -2.29
N SER A 302 11.21 -12.85 -3.30
CA SER A 302 11.75 -11.48 -3.51
C SER A 302 11.01 -10.65 -4.57
N CYS A 303 9.72 -10.90 -4.77
CA CYS A 303 8.90 -10.06 -5.66
C CYS A 303 8.43 -8.77 -4.99
N ILE A 304 9.28 -8.22 -4.10
CA ILE A 304 9.02 -7.00 -3.32
C ILE A 304 9.99 -5.91 -3.79
N PHE A 305 9.45 -4.75 -4.14
CA PHE A 305 10.20 -3.63 -4.74
C PHE A 305 9.98 -2.35 -3.94
N GLU A 306 11.04 -1.57 -3.71
CA GLU A 306 10.95 -0.31 -2.98
C GLU A 306 10.29 0.80 -3.82
N LEU A 307 9.55 1.67 -3.14
CA LEU A 307 9.05 2.95 -3.65
C LEU A 307 9.97 4.08 -3.16
N ASP A 308 10.60 4.78 -4.10
CA ASP A 308 11.43 5.96 -3.79
C ASP A 308 10.51 7.16 -3.51
N ILE A 309 10.48 7.60 -2.25
CA ILE A 309 9.67 8.76 -1.82
C ILE A 309 10.56 10.01 -1.84
N PRO A 310 10.33 10.96 -2.75
CA PRO A 310 11.26 12.05 -2.95
C PRO A 310 11.17 13.10 -1.85
N PRO A 311 12.29 13.82 -1.57
CA PRO A 311 12.29 14.94 -0.66
C PRO A 311 11.26 16.01 -1.08
N GLY A 312 10.26 16.24 -0.23
CA GLY A 312 9.20 17.22 -0.49
C GLY A 312 7.87 16.63 -0.99
N TYR A 313 7.76 15.30 -1.11
CA TYR A 313 6.45 14.64 -1.23
C TYR A 313 5.61 14.95 0.02
N PRO A 314 4.27 15.18 -0.09
CA PRO A 314 3.45 15.60 1.03
C PRO A 314 3.46 14.63 2.21
N ASN A 315 3.66 13.35 1.91
CA ASN A 315 3.64 12.26 2.88
C ASN A 315 5.02 11.59 2.96
N PRO A 316 5.37 10.98 4.11
CA PRO A 316 6.58 10.16 4.26
C PRO A 316 6.47 8.78 3.57
N GLU A 317 5.35 8.50 2.93
CA GLU A 317 4.90 7.23 2.36
C GLU A 317 4.10 7.48 1.08
N ALA A 318 3.96 6.48 0.20
CA ALA A 318 3.15 6.62 -1.01
C ALA A 318 1.67 6.90 -0.69
N ASP A 319 0.90 7.36 -1.68
CA ASP A 319 -0.53 7.61 -1.51
C ASP A 319 -1.28 6.31 -1.17
N ALA A 320 -2.42 6.43 -0.49
CA ALA A 320 -3.30 5.31 -0.21
C ALA A 320 -4.05 4.85 -1.46
N ASP A 321 -4.28 5.75 -2.42
CA ASP A 321 -4.84 5.38 -3.71
C ASP A 321 -3.79 4.65 -4.57
N PRO A 322 -4.02 3.37 -4.92
CA PRO A 322 -3.11 2.64 -5.77
C PRO A 322 -2.93 3.26 -7.17
N ASP A 323 -3.90 4.00 -7.69
CA ASP A 323 -3.81 4.67 -9.00
C ASP A 323 -2.76 5.79 -9.01
N ALA A 324 -2.34 6.26 -7.84
CA ALA A 324 -1.23 7.20 -7.69
C ALA A 324 0.15 6.52 -7.75
N THR A 325 0.21 5.19 -7.83
CA THR A 325 1.43 4.40 -7.92
C THR A 325 1.42 3.62 -9.24
N GLU A 326 2.51 3.67 -9.99
CA GLU A 326 2.64 2.92 -11.23
C GLU A 326 3.76 1.89 -11.09
N VAL A 327 3.44 0.63 -11.36
CA VAL A 327 4.41 -0.46 -11.38
C VAL A 327 4.46 -1.01 -12.79
N LYS A 328 5.66 -1.07 -13.37
CA LYS A 328 5.89 -1.60 -14.72
C LYS A 328 6.87 -2.75 -14.68
N ILE A 329 6.68 -3.72 -15.56
CA ILE A 329 7.61 -4.82 -15.77
C ILE A 329 8.21 -4.76 -17.16
N PHE A 330 9.44 -5.24 -17.33
CA PHE A 330 10.00 -5.52 -18.64
C PHE A 330 9.96 -7.02 -18.89
N HIS A 331 9.15 -7.42 -19.86
CA HIS A 331 9.03 -8.81 -20.28
C HIS A 331 9.90 -9.09 -21.51
N SER A 332 10.77 -10.10 -21.41
CA SER A 332 11.77 -10.46 -22.42
C SER A 332 11.17 -10.79 -23.81
N VAL A 333 9.94 -11.30 -23.84
CA VAL A 333 9.22 -11.61 -25.09
C VAL A 333 8.63 -10.36 -25.75
N PHE A 334 8.10 -9.43 -24.96
CA PHE A 334 7.36 -8.26 -25.49
C PHE A 334 8.27 -7.05 -25.74
N GLY A 335 9.46 -7.03 -25.14
CA GLY A 335 10.52 -6.06 -25.45
C GLY A 335 10.21 -4.61 -25.07
N ALA A 336 9.14 -4.38 -24.30
CA ALA A 336 8.69 -3.09 -23.83
C ALA A 336 8.20 -3.19 -22.38
N GLU A 337 8.15 -2.05 -21.69
CA GLU A 337 7.54 -1.98 -20.36
C GLU A 337 6.03 -2.20 -20.47
N ILE A 338 5.50 -3.00 -19.54
CA ILE A 338 4.09 -3.35 -19.42
C ILE A 338 3.64 -2.82 -18.06
N PRO A 339 2.63 -1.94 -18.00
CA PRO A 339 2.04 -1.51 -16.75
C PRO A 339 1.31 -2.68 -16.10
N ILE A 340 1.53 -2.87 -14.80
CA ILE A 340 0.87 -3.90 -13.99
C ILE A 340 -0.16 -3.22 -13.11
N PRO A 341 -1.43 -3.65 -13.13
CA PRO A 341 -2.46 -3.08 -12.29
C PRO A 341 -2.32 -3.55 -10.83
N PRO A 342 -3.04 -2.94 -9.88
CA PRO A 342 -3.20 -3.51 -8.55
C PRO A 342 -3.86 -4.89 -8.61
N VAL A 343 -3.55 -5.76 -7.66
CA VAL A 343 -4.18 -7.09 -7.57
C VAL A 343 -5.72 -6.99 -7.51
N GLY A 344 -6.42 -7.92 -8.17
CA GLY A 344 -7.89 -7.93 -8.24
C GLY A 344 -8.51 -6.99 -9.28
N SER A 345 -7.75 -6.61 -10.31
CA SER A 345 -8.20 -5.73 -11.40
C SER A 345 -8.83 -6.48 -12.59
N GLY A 346 -9.19 -7.76 -12.44
CA GLY A 346 -9.80 -8.59 -13.48
C GLY A 346 -8.97 -8.68 -14.75
N ASP A 347 -9.61 -8.46 -15.90
CA ASP A 347 -9.03 -8.61 -17.24
C ASP A 347 -8.09 -7.47 -17.67
N THR A 348 -7.80 -6.51 -16.79
CA THR A 348 -6.98 -5.33 -17.14
C THR A 348 -5.59 -5.72 -17.65
N LEU A 349 -4.91 -6.65 -16.98
CA LEU A 349 -3.60 -7.15 -17.42
C LEU A 349 -3.71 -8.13 -18.61
N PRO A 350 -4.64 -9.11 -18.62
CA PRO A 350 -4.92 -9.93 -19.80
C PRO A 350 -5.12 -9.12 -21.09
N ASP A 351 -6.00 -8.11 -21.07
CA ASP A 351 -6.30 -7.24 -22.23
C ASP A 351 -5.03 -6.55 -22.75
N GLU A 352 -4.19 -6.05 -21.83
CA GLU A 352 -2.92 -5.40 -22.16
C GLU A 352 -1.95 -6.38 -22.83
N LEU A 353 -1.84 -7.61 -22.33
CA LEU A 353 -0.98 -8.66 -22.89
C LEU A 353 -1.47 -9.15 -24.26
N GLU A 354 -2.78 -9.32 -24.44
CA GLU A 354 -3.40 -9.65 -25.74
C GLU A 354 -3.12 -8.59 -26.80
N SER A 355 -3.26 -7.31 -26.42
CA SER A 355 -3.00 -6.18 -27.31
C SER A 355 -1.55 -6.19 -27.86
N ARG A 356 -0.64 -6.79 -27.09
CA ARG A 356 0.78 -6.97 -27.41
C ARG A 356 1.10 -8.29 -28.11
N GLY A 357 0.07 -9.08 -28.42
CA GLY A 357 0.16 -10.28 -29.24
C GLY A 357 0.26 -11.59 -28.46
N MET A 358 -0.01 -11.60 -27.15
CA MET A 358 -0.28 -12.82 -26.41
C MET A 358 -1.61 -13.44 -26.89
N SER A 359 -1.72 -14.77 -26.87
CA SER A 359 -3.01 -15.43 -27.15
C SER A 359 -3.93 -15.33 -25.94
N GLU A 360 -5.22 -15.15 -26.17
CA GLU A 360 -6.30 -15.15 -25.15
C GLU A 360 -6.08 -16.22 -24.06
N THR A 361 -5.92 -17.50 -24.45
CA THR A 361 -5.70 -18.59 -23.48
C THR A 361 -4.47 -18.44 -22.57
N ALA A 362 -3.43 -17.74 -23.03
CA ALA A 362 -2.24 -17.49 -22.23
C ALA A 362 -2.36 -16.19 -21.41
N ALA A 363 -3.15 -15.23 -21.89
CA ALA A 363 -3.45 -13.99 -21.17
C ALA A 363 -4.39 -14.24 -19.99
N ASP A 364 -5.35 -15.17 -20.14
CA ASP A 364 -6.25 -15.61 -19.06
C ASP A 364 -5.51 -16.09 -17.79
N GLU A 365 -4.26 -16.55 -17.91
CA GLU A 365 -3.44 -16.94 -16.74
C GLU A 365 -3.02 -15.75 -15.86
N TYR A 366 -3.24 -14.51 -16.34
CA TYR A 366 -2.93 -13.26 -15.64
C TYR A 366 -4.18 -12.53 -15.13
N GLU A 367 -5.35 -13.18 -15.14
CA GLU A 367 -6.57 -12.63 -14.53
C GLU A 367 -6.33 -12.33 -13.04
N ASP A 368 -6.70 -11.12 -12.60
CA ASP A 368 -6.49 -10.62 -11.23
C ASP A 368 -5.04 -10.48 -10.74
N GLU A 369 -4.04 -10.85 -11.55
CA GLU A 369 -2.62 -10.67 -11.24
C GLU A 369 -2.23 -9.18 -11.27
N GLY A 370 -1.31 -8.80 -10.39
CA GLY A 370 -1.03 -7.39 -10.15
C GLY A 370 0.05 -7.12 -9.10
N TRP A 371 -0.07 -5.97 -8.44
CA TRP A 371 0.77 -5.60 -7.30
C TRP A 371 -0.06 -5.11 -6.10
N GLU A 372 0.51 -5.18 -4.90
CA GLU A 372 -0.07 -4.67 -3.65
C GLU A 372 0.99 -4.00 -2.76
N PHE A 373 0.60 -3.09 -1.86
CA PHE A 373 1.54 -2.49 -0.89
C PHE A 373 1.89 -3.48 0.22
N THR A 374 3.16 -3.50 0.66
CA THR A 374 3.55 -4.30 1.84
C THR A 374 3.51 -3.44 3.10
N GLY A 375 2.46 -3.64 3.91
CA GLY A 375 2.32 -2.99 5.22
C GLY A 375 2.02 -1.48 5.17
N ALA A 376 1.93 -0.89 6.36
CA ALA A 376 1.44 0.49 6.58
C ALA A 376 2.22 1.58 5.86
N SER A 377 3.53 1.37 5.77
CA SER A 377 4.46 2.40 5.36
C SER A 377 4.36 2.72 3.88
N ARG A 378 3.63 1.91 3.06
CA ARG A 378 3.48 2.07 1.60
C ARG A 378 4.79 2.52 0.94
N ARG A 379 5.89 1.90 1.37
CA ARG A 379 7.26 2.14 0.85
C ARG A 379 7.73 0.99 -0.03
N PHE A 380 6.90 -0.02 -0.19
CA PHE A 380 7.23 -1.26 -0.86
C PHE A 380 5.97 -1.81 -1.52
N VAL A 381 6.14 -2.41 -2.69
CA VAL A 381 5.10 -3.13 -3.43
C VAL A 381 5.51 -4.58 -3.63
N LYS A 382 4.57 -5.51 -3.50
CA LYS A 382 4.74 -6.93 -3.80
C LYS A 382 3.99 -7.26 -5.09
N LEU A 383 4.63 -7.98 -6.02
CA LEU A 383 3.94 -8.57 -7.18
C LEU A 383 3.25 -9.87 -6.77
N SER A 384 2.12 -10.15 -7.43
CA SER A 384 1.37 -11.39 -7.30
C SER A 384 2.16 -12.61 -7.78
N ASP A 385 1.70 -13.80 -7.42
CA ASP A 385 2.49 -15.03 -7.52
C ASP A 385 2.83 -15.41 -8.97
N ARG A 386 1.93 -15.25 -9.95
CA ARG A 386 2.22 -15.56 -11.35
C ARG A 386 3.28 -14.64 -11.94
N LEU A 387 3.19 -13.33 -11.65
CA LEU A 387 4.20 -12.36 -12.05
C LEU A 387 5.54 -12.61 -11.35
N CYS A 388 5.49 -13.12 -10.13
CA CYS A 388 6.68 -13.52 -9.40
C CYS A 388 7.37 -14.74 -10.03
N GLU A 389 6.61 -15.75 -10.46
CA GLU A 389 7.13 -16.89 -11.23
C GLU A 389 7.78 -16.45 -12.55
N ASP A 390 7.22 -15.45 -13.21
CA ASP A 390 7.78 -14.92 -14.45
C ASP A 390 9.12 -14.20 -14.24
N ILE A 391 9.34 -13.58 -13.08
CA ILE A 391 10.66 -13.07 -12.69
C ILE A 391 11.64 -14.24 -12.54
N GLN A 392 11.24 -15.30 -11.84
CA GLN A 392 12.09 -16.46 -11.56
C GLN A 392 12.49 -17.20 -12.84
N THR A 393 11.53 -17.36 -13.76
CA THR A 393 11.76 -17.98 -15.07
C THR A 393 12.45 -17.05 -16.06
N SER A 394 12.92 -15.87 -15.62
CA SER A 394 13.58 -14.86 -16.44
C SER A 394 12.73 -14.31 -17.60
N GLN A 395 11.41 -14.48 -17.52
CA GLN A 395 10.48 -13.87 -18.45
C GLN A 395 10.38 -12.37 -18.17
N ILE A 396 10.38 -11.97 -16.91
CA ILE A 396 10.50 -10.58 -16.48
C ILE A 396 11.93 -10.31 -16.02
N THR A 397 12.56 -9.26 -16.56
CA THR A 397 13.98 -8.96 -16.30
C THR A 397 14.23 -7.57 -15.74
N LYS A 398 13.17 -6.78 -15.54
CA LYS A 398 13.22 -5.46 -14.88
C LYS A 398 11.86 -5.15 -14.27
N VAL A 399 11.85 -4.56 -13.08
CA VAL A 399 10.65 -3.93 -12.51
C VAL A 399 10.96 -2.45 -12.32
N THR A 400 9.98 -1.60 -12.61
CA THR A 400 10.08 -0.16 -12.44
C THR A 400 8.95 0.28 -11.52
N THR A 401 9.25 1.10 -10.53
CA THR A 401 8.26 1.68 -9.61
C THR A 401 8.25 3.20 -9.69
N GLU A 402 7.05 3.77 -9.73
CA GLU A 402 6.77 5.21 -9.82
C GLU A 402 5.67 5.58 -8.83
N ILE A 403 5.73 6.80 -8.29
CA ILE A 403 4.69 7.35 -7.41
C ILE A 403 4.24 8.74 -7.91
N ALA A 404 3.12 9.21 -7.36
CA ALA A 404 2.46 10.46 -7.72
C ALA A 404 1.95 10.49 -9.18
N CYS A 405 1.48 9.35 -9.68
CA CYS A 405 0.98 9.20 -11.05
C CYS A 405 -0.53 9.49 -11.22
N ALA A 406 -1.18 9.99 -10.17
CA ALA A 406 -2.56 10.43 -10.20
C ALA A 406 -2.72 11.84 -10.81
N CYS A 407 -3.96 12.18 -11.18
CA CYS A 407 -4.37 13.52 -11.61
C CYS A 407 -3.68 14.04 -12.89
N THR A 408 -3.77 13.28 -13.98
CA THR A 408 -3.12 13.60 -15.26
C THR A 408 -3.77 14.77 -16.00
N LEU A 409 -5.00 15.14 -15.64
CA LEU A 409 -5.77 16.15 -16.37
C LEU A 409 -5.69 17.55 -15.75
N VAL A 410 -5.02 17.73 -14.61
CA VAL A 410 -4.96 19.01 -13.89
C VAL A 410 -4.61 20.19 -14.79
N GLY A 411 -5.47 21.22 -14.75
CA GLY A 411 -5.34 22.42 -15.56
C GLY A 411 -5.81 22.29 -17.01
N GLN A 412 -6.20 21.10 -17.47
CA GLN A 412 -6.93 20.93 -18.73
C GLN A 412 -8.39 21.40 -18.56
N PRO A 413 -9.01 21.97 -19.61
CA PRO A 413 -10.42 22.31 -19.58
C PRO A 413 -11.28 21.04 -19.50
N CYS A 414 -12.42 21.16 -18.82
CA CYS A 414 -13.38 20.09 -18.65
C CYS A 414 -14.82 20.61 -18.74
N THR A 415 -15.75 19.70 -19.02
CA THR A 415 -17.18 20.02 -19.02
C THR A 415 -17.80 19.49 -17.74
N TYR A 416 -18.19 20.38 -16.84
CA TYR A 416 -18.90 20.10 -15.60
C TYR A 416 -20.38 19.84 -15.89
N ASP A 417 -20.89 18.69 -15.48
CA ASP A 417 -22.30 18.34 -15.64
C ASP A 417 -23.06 18.58 -14.33
N TYR A 418 -23.70 19.75 -14.24
CA TYR A 418 -24.38 20.21 -13.03
C TYR A 418 -25.57 19.33 -12.60
N GLU A 419 -26.19 18.60 -13.53
CA GLU A 419 -27.43 17.83 -13.31
C GLU A 419 -27.26 16.33 -13.63
N ASN A 420 -26.03 15.81 -13.59
CA ASN A 420 -25.70 14.39 -13.74
C ASN A 420 -26.38 13.71 -14.95
N GLY A 421 -26.21 14.27 -16.14
CA GLY A 421 -26.63 13.67 -17.41
C GLY A 421 -27.99 14.15 -17.93
N ALA A 422 -28.58 15.18 -17.31
CA ALA A 422 -29.86 15.75 -17.76
C ALA A 422 -29.76 16.51 -19.11
N TYR A 423 -28.55 16.91 -19.51
CA TYR A 423 -28.33 17.79 -20.65
C TYR A 423 -27.52 17.11 -21.77
N THR A 424 -27.84 17.47 -23.01
CA THR A 424 -27.08 17.01 -24.18
C THR A 424 -25.73 17.73 -24.29
N PRO A 425 -24.72 17.15 -24.97
CA PRO A 425 -23.43 17.83 -25.18
C PRO A 425 -23.55 19.23 -25.82
N SER A 426 -24.53 19.44 -26.68
CA SER A 426 -24.79 20.76 -27.31
C SER A 426 -25.49 21.76 -26.40
N GLN A 427 -26.10 21.31 -25.30
CA GLN A 427 -26.59 22.19 -24.23
C GLN A 427 -25.44 22.55 -23.30
N LEU A 428 -24.65 21.55 -22.87
CA LEU A 428 -23.47 21.79 -22.03
C LEU A 428 -22.48 22.75 -22.69
N ASP A 429 -22.23 22.65 -24.01
CA ASP A 429 -21.34 23.59 -24.74
C ASP A 429 -21.81 25.06 -24.72
N ARG A 430 -23.07 25.34 -24.38
CA ARG A 430 -23.62 26.69 -24.26
C ARG A 430 -23.79 27.14 -22.81
N MET A 431 -23.71 26.22 -21.85
CA MET A 431 -23.88 26.51 -20.44
C MET A 431 -22.62 27.16 -19.87
N ARG A 432 -22.77 28.29 -19.19
CA ARG A 432 -21.63 28.95 -18.54
C ARG A 432 -21.07 28.11 -17.39
N CYS A 433 -21.93 27.49 -16.59
CA CYS A 433 -21.52 26.69 -15.43
C CYS A 433 -20.95 25.32 -15.79
N SER A 434 -21.04 24.90 -17.06
CA SER A 434 -20.41 23.67 -17.51
C SER A 434 -18.92 23.86 -17.80
N GLN A 435 -18.42 25.09 -17.87
CA GLN A 435 -17.01 25.36 -18.13
C GLN A 435 -16.20 25.16 -16.85
N GLY A 436 -15.33 24.17 -16.84
CA GLY A 436 -14.46 23.85 -15.71
C GLY A 436 -13.00 23.66 -16.09
N VAL A 437 -12.17 23.54 -15.07
CA VAL A 437 -10.81 23.02 -15.18
C VAL A 437 -10.64 21.83 -14.25
N TYR A 438 -9.91 20.81 -14.68
CA TYR A 438 -9.58 19.72 -13.78
C TYR A 438 -8.66 20.21 -12.66
N ILE A 439 -9.03 19.87 -11.44
CA ILE A 439 -8.21 20.01 -10.23
C ILE A 439 -7.98 18.62 -9.64
N CYS A 440 -6.88 18.46 -8.90
CA CYS A 440 -6.60 17.23 -8.18
C CYS A 440 -7.16 17.34 -6.77
N VAL A 441 -8.09 16.45 -6.41
CA VAL A 441 -8.58 16.30 -5.04
C VAL A 441 -8.21 14.90 -4.58
N GLY A 442 -7.17 14.80 -3.76
CA GLY A 442 -6.52 13.52 -3.46
C GLY A 442 -5.76 13.03 -4.69
N SER A 443 -6.24 11.93 -5.26
CA SER A 443 -5.72 11.23 -6.45
C SER A 443 -6.68 11.29 -7.65
N THR A 444 -7.82 11.98 -7.50
CA THR A 444 -8.84 12.05 -8.55
C THR A 444 -8.82 13.40 -9.27
N ASP A 445 -8.86 13.35 -10.61
CA ASP A 445 -9.16 14.51 -11.45
C ASP A 445 -10.63 14.89 -11.28
N VAL A 446 -10.88 16.00 -10.59
CA VAL A 446 -12.22 16.57 -10.38
C VAL A 446 -12.39 17.78 -11.27
N CYS A 447 -13.44 17.80 -12.09
CA CYS A 447 -13.78 19.00 -12.86
C CYS A 447 -14.34 20.07 -11.91
N ASP A 448 -13.59 21.16 -11.70
CA ASP A 448 -14.02 22.30 -10.89
C ASP A 448 -14.61 23.38 -11.80
N PRO A 449 -15.90 23.73 -11.67
CA PRO A 449 -16.51 24.76 -12.50
C PRO A 449 -15.84 26.10 -12.24
N THR A 450 -15.39 26.74 -13.31
CA THR A 450 -14.72 28.05 -13.26
C THR A 450 -15.71 29.21 -13.19
N SER A 451 -16.97 28.97 -13.54
CA SER A 451 -18.03 29.98 -13.58
C SER A 451 -19.30 29.49 -12.88
N GLY A 452 -19.96 30.39 -12.14
CA GLY A 452 -21.25 30.12 -11.50
C GLY A 452 -22.46 30.52 -12.33
N LYS A 453 -23.65 30.05 -11.91
CA LYS A 453 -24.96 30.47 -12.46
C LYS A 453 -25.17 31.96 -12.29
N MET A 454 -25.77 32.60 -13.28
CA MET A 454 -26.21 34.00 -13.21
C MET A 454 -27.48 34.19 -14.07
N PRO A 455 -28.23 35.29 -13.91
CA PRO A 455 -29.41 35.53 -14.74
C PRO A 455 -29.03 35.64 -16.22
N GLU A 456 -29.91 35.17 -17.11
CA GLU A 456 -29.75 35.26 -18.55
C GLU A 456 -29.56 36.70 -19.02
N ILE A 457 -28.60 36.88 -19.91
CA ILE A 457 -28.43 38.09 -20.70
C ILE A 457 -28.36 37.68 -22.16
N CYS A 458 -28.72 38.58 -23.06
CA CYS A 458 -28.74 38.31 -24.48
C CYS A 458 -27.31 38.18 -25.02
N ASN A 459 -26.77 36.96 -24.98
CA ASN A 459 -25.39 36.62 -25.33
C ASN A 459 -25.28 35.28 -26.09
N GLY A 460 -26.39 34.57 -26.31
CA GLY A 460 -26.40 33.29 -27.03
C GLY A 460 -25.92 32.10 -26.20
N LEU A 461 -25.75 32.27 -24.89
CA LEU A 461 -25.34 31.26 -23.90
C LEU A 461 -26.51 30.92 -22.97
N ASP A 462 -26.33 29.88 -22.17
CA ASP A 462 -27.21 29.50 -21.06
C ASP A 462 -26.46 29.85 -19.75
N ASP A 463 -26.74 31.04 -19.24
CA ASP A 463 -26.05 31.66 -18.10
C ASP A 463 -26.56 31.14 -16.77
N ASP A 464 -27.83 30.76 -16.70
CA ASP A 464 -28.44 30.22 -15.49
C ASP A 464 -28.44 28.69 -15.41
N CYS A 465 -28.01 28.05 -16.49
CA CYS A 465 -27.81 26.62 -16.62
C CYS A 465 -29.07 25.78 -16.43
N ASP A 466 -30.16 26.18 -17.08
CA ASP A 466 -31.42 25.44 -17.07
C ASP A 466 -31.71 24.63 -18.35
N GLY A 467 -30.81 24.70 -19.32
CA GLY A 467 -30.94 24.03 -20.61
C GLY A 467 -31.46 24.90 -21.74
N THR A 468 -31.83 26.16 -21.46
CA THR A 468 -32.46 27.07 -22.42
C THR A 468 -31.73 28.41 -22.48
N SER A 469 -30.89 28.59 -23.51
CA SER A 469 -30.23 29.87 -23.77
C SER A 469 -31.22 31.01 -24.05
N ASP A 470 -30.91 32.18 -23.52
CA ASP A 470 -31.64 33.44 -23.72
C ASP A 470 -33.16 33.36 -23.38
N ASN A 471 -33.56 32.60 -22.35
CA ASN A 471 -34.93 32.57 -21.81
C ASN A 471 -35.14 33.61 -20.69
N MET A 472 -34.79 34.87 -20.99
CA MET A 472 -34.73 35.98 -20.03
C MET A 472 -35.96 36.09 -19.10
N SER A 473 -37.17 35.82 -19.58
CA SER A 473 -38.36 35.91 -18.73
C SER A 473 -38.38 34.85 -17.61
N ASP A 474 -38.08 33.60 -17.94
CA ASP A 474 -38.05 32.49 -16.99
C ASP A 474 -36.82 32.55 -16.08
N SER A 475 -35.68 32.98 -16.62
CA SER A 475 -34.43 33.11 -15.88
C SER A 475 -34.53 34.10 -14.73
N TRP A 476 -34.92 35.34 -15.01
CA TRP A 476 -34.94 36.43 -14.03
C TRP A 476 -36.00 36.25 -12.94
N ASP A 477 -36.99 35.38 -13.15
CA ASP A 477 -38.01 35.03 -12.16
C ASP A 477 -37.51 33.98 -11.14
N LYS A 478 -36.32 33.39 -11.34
CA LYS A 478 -35.76 32.39 -10.41
C LYS A 478 -35.41 32.99 -9.05
N ALA A 479 -35.71 32.22 -8.01
CA ALA A 479 -35.56 32.66 -6.62
C ALA A 479 -34.11 33.01 -6.24
N GLU A 480 -33.13 32.34 -6.85
CA GLU A 480 -31.70 32.55 -6.63
C GLU A 480 -31.18 33.88 -7.19
N PHE A 481 -31.91 34.49 -8.12
CA PHE A 481 -31.58 35.76 -8.74
C PHE A 481 -32.44 36.92 -8.24
N MET A 482 -33.41 36.66 -7.36
CA MET A 482 -34.26 37.70 -6.78
C MET A 482 -33.41 38.76 -6.06
N GLY A 483 -33.41 39.98 -6.61
CA GLY A 483 -32.66 41.12 -6.06
C GLY A 483 -31.35 41.41 -6.78
N MET A 484 -30.97 40.61 -7.78
CA MET A 484 -29.97 41.00 -8.76
C MET A 484 -30.56 42.04 -9.73
N SER A 485 -29.74 42.97 -10.19
CA SER A 485 -30.11 43.96 -11.19
C SER A 485 -28.89 44.32 -12.02
N LEU A 486 -29.08 44.46 -13.33
CA LEU A 486 -28.03 44.98 -14.21
C LEU A 486 -27.67 46.43 -13.82
N PRO A 487 -26.38 46.79 -13.86
CA PRO A 487 -25.97 48.19 -13.79
C PRO A 487 -26.66 49.04 -14.87
N PRO A 488 -26.94 50.33 -14.63
CA PRO A 488 -27.65 51.18 -15.58
C PRO A 488 -27.05 51.21 -16.99
N GLU A 489 -25.73 51.10 -17.09
CA GLU A 489 -24.95 51.00 -18.33
C GLU A 489 -25.24 49.72 -19.15
N HIS A 490 -25.73 48.67 -18.49
CA HIS A 490 -26.05 47.36 -19.05
C HIS A 490 -27.56 47.03 -18.94
N ALA A 491 -28.42 48.00 -18.63
CA ALA A 491 -29.86 47.76 -18.41
C ALA A 491 -30.65 47.29 -19.64
N GLY A 492 -30.01 47.15 -20.80
CA GLY A 492 -30.61 46.63 -22.02
C GLY A 492 -30.24 45.18 -22.34
N LEU A 493 -29.41 44.52 -21.53
CA LEU A 493 -28.85 43.20 -21.86
C LEU A 493 -29.79 42.04 -21.53
N ASP A 494 -30.64 42.21 -20.53
CA ASP A 494 -31.71 41.26 -20.19
C ASP A 494 -32.90 41.33 -21.15
N CYS A 495 -32.83 42.13 -22.22
CA CYS A 495 -33.94 42.42 -23.12
C CYS A 495 -35.22 42.87 -22.39
N ALA A 496 -35.07 43.60 -21.28
CA ALA A 496 -36.16 43.97 -20.39
C ALA A 496 -36.98 42.74 -19.93
N GLN A 497 -36.27 41.62 -19.69
CA GLN A 497 -36.81 40.33 -19.26
C GLN A 497 -37.80 39.75 -20.26
N ARG A 498 -37.53 39.92 -21.56
CA ARG A 498 -38.33 39.37 -22.66
C ARG A 498 -37.45 38.50 -23.53
N ASP A 499 -37.98 37.36 -23.97
CA ASP A 499 -37.29 36.38 -24.82
C ASP A 499 -37.19 36.85 -26.29
N VAL A 500 -36.49 37.97 -26.52
CA VAL A 500 -36.35 38.65 -27.82
C VAL A 500 -34.88 38.85 -28.24
N CYS A 501 -33.99 38.02 -27.71
CA CYS A 501 -32.57 38.06 -28.06
C CYS A 501 -32.33 37.60 -29.50
N VAL A 502 -31.42 38.28 -30.21
CA VAL A 502 -30.99 37.90 -31.54
C VAL A 502 -29.47 37.98 -31.64
N CYS A 503 -28.84 36.86 -31.97
CA CYS A 503 -27.41 36.76 -32.25
C CYS A 503 -27.16 36.58 -33.77
N PRO A 504 -26.61 37.59 -34.46
CA PRO A 504 -26.37 37.54 -35.90
C PRO A 504 -25.50 36.34 -36.29
N GLY A 505 -25.96 35.57 -37.29
CA GLY A 505 -25.21 34.43 -37.82
C GLY A 505 -25.05 33.27 -36.83
N GLY A 506 -25.80 33.22 -35.73
CA GLY A 506 -25.63 32.23 -34.68
C GLY A 506 -24.35 32.42 -33.86
N ALA A 507 -23.81 33.64 -33.86
CA ALA A 507 -22.74 34.02 -32.95
C ALA A 507 -23.19 33.84 -31.49
N ARG A 508 -22.22 33.72 -30.59
CA ARG A 508 -22.39 33.74 -29.14
C ARG A 508 -21.21 34.50 -28.56
N ASP A 509 -21.41 35.09 -27.39
CA ASP A 509 -20.32 35.78 -26.70
C ASP A 509 -19.38 34.75 -26.04
N ASP A 510 -18.17 35.19 -25.70
CA ASP A 510 -17.19 34.36 -25.00
C ASP A 510 -17.52 34.31 -23.49
N HIS A 511 -17.19 33.18 -22.84
CA HIS A 511 -17.43 32.96 -21.40
C HIS A 511 -16.44 33.74 -20.49
N GLU A 512 -16.26 35.05 -20.68
CA GLU A 512 -15.32 35.82 -19.87
C GLU A 512 -15.87 36.13 -18.46
N GLY A 513 -14.99 36.09 -17.44
CA GLY A 513 -15.34 36.34 -16.04
C GLY A 513 -15.92 35.11 -15.32
N THR A 514 -15.73 35.02 -13.99
CA THR A 514 -16.14 33.87 -13.15
C THR A 514 -17.46 34.10 -12.41
N ASP A 515 -17.86 35.35 -12.27
CA ASP A 515 -19.11 35.80 -11.63
C ASP A 515 -19.82 36.87 -12.47
N PHE A 516 -21.01 37.31 -12.04
CA PHE A 516 -21.82 38.29 -12.77
C PHE A 516 -21.12 39.64 -12.96
N ALA A 517 -20.33 40.09 -11.99
CA ALA A 517 -19.67 41.40 -12.05
C ALA A 517 -18.45 41.37 -12.98
N THR A 518 -17.61 40.34 -12.84
CA THR A 518 -16.42 40.14 -13.67
C THR A 518 -16.76 39.80 -15.12
N TYR A 519 -17.89 39.13 -15.35
CA TYR A 519 -18.42 38.91 -16.69
C TYR A 519 -18.73 40.24 -17.39
N LEU A 520 -19.52 41.11 -16.74
CA LEU A 520 -19.93 42.39 -17.32
C LEU A 520 -18.74 43.33 -17.61
N ASP A 521 -17.67 43.26 -16.82
CA ASP A 521 -16.46 44.08 -16.98
C ASP A 521 -15.63 43.71 -18.25
N GLY A 522 -15.68 42.45 -18.71
CA GLY A 522 -14.92 41.93 -19.86
C GLY A 522 -15.73 41.80 -21.16
N TRP A 523 -17.03 42.03 -21.09
CA TRP A 523 -17.99 41.65 -22.12
C TRP A 523 -17.88 42.45 -23.44
N ASP A 524 -17.82 41.76 -24.58
CA ASP A 524 -17.87 42.30 -25.96
C ASP A 524 -19.09 41.74 -26.73
N PRO A 525 -20.19 42.50 -26.88
CA PRO A 525 -21.46 41.97 -27.37
C PRO A 525 -21.48 41.60 -28.87
N ALA A 526 -21.80 40.34 -29.16
CA ALA A 526 -22.24 39.88 -30.49
C ALA A 526 -23.76 39.86 -30.63
N CYS A 527 -24.49 39.68 -29.53
CA CYS A 527 -25.95 39.55 -29.50
C CYS A 527 -26.66 40.88 -29.15
N SER A 528 -27.92 41.00 -29.55
CA SER A 528 -28.71 42.22 -29.30
C SER A 528 -30.19 41.94 -29.12
N CYS A 529 -30.83 42.73 -28.26
CA CYS A 529 -32.28 42.68 -28.06
C CYS A 529 -33.00 43.32 -29.25
N GLY A 530 -33.92 42.57 -29.87
CA GLY A 530 -34.67 43.04 -31.02
C GLY A 530 -36.17 42.81 -30.88
N GLU A 531 -36.96 43.88 -30.74
CA GLU A 531 -38.38 43.78 -31.08
C GLU A 531 -38.54 43.97 -32.60
N GLY A 532 -38.94 42.90 -33.32
CA GLY A 532 -39.40 43.00 -34.71
C GLY A 532 -38.39 42.69 -35.82
N LEU A 533 -37.30 41.96 -35.57
CA LEU A 533 -36.46 41.38 -36.62
C LEU A 533 -36.86 39.91 -36.87
N GLY A 534 -37.90 39.73 -37.67
CA GLY A 534 -38.24 38.43 -38.25
C GLY A 534 -37.20 38.00 -39.30
N TYR A 535 -37.12 36.68 -39.48
CA TYR A 535 -36.42 35.95 -40.54
C TYR A 535 -36.24 36.69 -41.88
#